data_AF-A0A3D3QHL3-F1
#
_entry.id   AF-A0A3D3QHL3-F1
#
_cell.length_a   1.000
_cell.length_b   1.000
_cell.length_c   1.000
_cell.angle_alpha   90.00
_cell.angle_beta   90.00
_cell.angle_gamma   90.00
#
_symmetry.space_group_name_H-M   'P 1'
#
loop_
_entity.id
_entity.type
_entity.pdbx_description
1 polymer ?
#
loop_
_entity_poly.entity_id
_entity_poly.type
_entity_poly.pdbx_seq_one_letter_code
_entity_poly.pdbx_strand_id
1 'polypeptide(L)'
;MITAADVKKLREMTGAGMMDCKKALEETGGDTEKAIDLLRAKGAAKAAKRSEKSANEGTIGSYIHFDNKTAVIVEVNCETDFVANTDDFKALAKDIAMHIASTNPISISQDEISEDVIERERAVYMEQAREEGKPEDIAVRIVEGRLQKFYKESTLLAQQFVKDPDVT
;
A
#
# COMPACT_ATOMS: atom_id res chain seq x y z
N MET A 1 -22.32 -27.13 7.67
CA MET A 1 -22.59 -26.37 8.91
C MET A 1 -21.26 -25.77 9.34
N ILE A 2 -21.20 -24.45 9.54
CA ILE A 2 -19.96 -23.78 9.96
C ILE A 2 -19.85 -23.87 11.46
N THR A 3 -18.74 -24.40 11.96
CA THR A 3 -18.53 -24.61 13.39
C THR A 3 -17.86 -23.40 14.03
N ALA A 4 -17.98 -23.28 15.35
CA ALA A 4 -17.25 -22.25 16.10
C ALA A 4 -15.73 -22.39 15.98
N ALA A 5 -15.23 -23.61 15.78
CA ALA A 5 -13.81 -23.86 15.55
C ALA A 5 -13.34 -23.30 14.20
N ASP A 6 -14.15 -23.43 13.14
CA ASP A 6 -13.84 -22.88 11.81
C ASP A 6 -13.76 -21.35 11.84
N VAL A 7 -14.72 -20.71 12.52
CA VAL A 7 -14.73 -19.24 12.68
C VAL A 7 -13.51 -18.79 13.49
N LYS A 8 -13.18 -19.49 14.58
CA LYS A 8 -12.00 -19.19 15.41
C LYS A 8 -10.71 -19.30 14.59
N LYS A 9 -10.55 -20.37 13.81
CA LYS A 9 -9.38 -20.58 12.95
C LYS A 9 -9.23 -19.44 11.92
N LEU A 10 -10.30 -19.09 11.22
CA LEU A 10 -10.25 -18.00 10.24
C LEU A 10 -9.92 -16.65 10.90
N ARG A 11 -10.45 -16.40 12.10
CA ARG A 11 -10.13 -15.20 12.88
C ARG A 11 -8.66 -15.15 13.30
N GLU A 12 -8.09 -16.27 13.74
CA GLU A 12 -6.66 -16.34 14.11
C GLU A 12 -5.76 -16.10 12.89
N MET A 13 -6.15 -16.55 11.70
CA MET A 13 -5.38 -16.33 10.47
C MET A 13 -5.47 -14.89 9.93
N THR A 14 -6.61 -14.22 10.10
CA THR A 14 -6.90 -12.94 9.43
C THR A 14 -6.94 -11.74 10.37
N GLY A 15 -7.05 -11.95 11.67
CA GLY A 15 -7.30 -10.90 12.66
C GLY A 15 -8.69 -10.25 12.57
N ALA A 16 -9.56 -10.69 11.65
CA ALA A 16 -10.85 -10.08 11.42
C ALA A 16 -11.85 -10.28 12.58
N GLY A 17 -12.91 -9.45 12.61
CA GLY A 17 -13.95 -9.54 13.62
C GLY A 17 -14.68 -10.88 13.56
N MET A 18 -15.06 -11.43 14.73
CA MET A 18 -15.71 -12.75 14.83
C MET A 18 -16.91 -12.90 13.89
N MET A 19 -17.76 -11.88 13.81
CA MET A 19 -18.95 -11.88 12.94
C MET A 19 -18.59 -11.74 11.47
N ASP A 20 -17.52 -11.02 11.14
CA ASP A 20 -17.06 -10.88 9.75
C ASP A 20 -16.52 -12.23 9.26
N CYS A 21 -15.74 -12.94 10.09
CA CYS A 21 -15.27 -14.30 9.79
C CYS A 21 -16.42 -15.29 9.59
N LYS A 22 -17.42 -15.28 10.48
CA LYS A 22 -18.59 -16.17 10.37
C LYS A 22 -19.36 -15.91 9.08
N LYS A 23 -19.67 -14.64 8.77
CA LYS A 23 -20.37 -14.25 7.54
C LYS A 23 -19.58 -14.62 6.29
N ALA A 24 -18.26 -14.40 6.31
CA ALA A 24 -17.40 -14.76 5.19
C ALA A 24 -17.46 -16.27 4.91
N LEU A 25 -17.35 -17.10 5.96
CA LEU A 25 -17.50 -18.56 5.81
C LEU A 25 -18.89 -18.95 5.32
N GLU A 26 -19.96 -18.29 5.79
CA GLU A 26 -21.33 -18.56 5.35
C GLU A 26 -21.52 -18.26 3.86
N GLU A 27 -21.01 -17.11 3.40
CA GLU A 27 -21.08 -16.67 2.00
C GLU A 27 -20.22 -17.54 1.05
N THR A 28 -19.14 -18.12 1.56
CA THR A 28 -18.24 -18.98 0.76
C THR A 28 -18.50 -20.47 0.92
N GLY A 29 -19.58 -20.85 1.61
CA GLY A 29 -19.94 -22.26 1.83
C GLY A 29 -18.94 -23.02 2.71
N GLY A 30 -18.19 -22.32 3.56
CA GLY A 30 -17.15 -22.89 4.43
C GLY A 30 -15.77 -22.99 3.79
N ASP A 31 -15.60 -22.53 2.55
CA ASP A 31 -14.30 -22.47 1.88
C ASP A 31 -13.42 -21.39 2.53
N THR A 32 -12.31 -21.81 3.13
CA THR A 32 -11.43 -20.94 3.91
C THR A 32 -10.64 -19.98 3.04
N GLU A 33 -10.13 -20.41 1.88
CA GLU A 33 -9.34 -19.54 1.00
C GLU A 33 -10.23 -18.45 0.41
N LYS A 34 -11.41 -18.84 -0.10
CA LYS A 34 -12.39 -17.85 -0.58
C LYS A 34 -12.86 -16.91 0.52
N ALA A 35 -12.97 -17.38 1.77
CA ALA A 35 -13.35 -16.53 2.89
C ALA A 35 -12.26 -15.51 3.21
N ILE A 36 -10.98 -15.87 3.10
CA ILE A 36 -9.84 -14.95 3.26
C ILE A 36 -9.90 -13.87 2.18
N ASP A 37 -10.07 -14.25 0.91
CA ASP A 37 -10.16 -13.27 -0.19
C ASP A 37 -11.36 -12.33 -0.03
N LEU A 38 -12.50 -12.86 0.38
CA LEU A 38 -13.70 -12.07 0.66
C LEU A 38 -13.48 -11.09 1.82
N LEU A 39 -12.80 -11.53 2.89
CA LEU A 39 -12.44 -10.67 4.02
C LEU A 39 -11.46 -9.57 3.59
N ARG A 40 -10.48 -9.89 2.74
CA ARG A 40 -9.53 -8.91 2.20
C ARG A 40 -10.25 -7.84 1.39
N ALA A 41 -11.15 -8.25 0.49
CA ALA A 41 -11.96 -7.32 -0.32
C ALA A 41 -12.88 -6.43 0.55
N LYS A 42 -13.58 -7.01 1.53
CA LYS A 42 -14.43 -6.25 2.47
C LYS A 42 -13.62 -5.34 3.38
N GLY A 43 -12.40 -5.75 3.75
CA GLY A 43 -11.45 -4.97 4.53
C GLY A 43 -11.07 -3.67 3.83
N ALA A 44 -10.75 -3.73 2.53
CA ALA A 44 -10.43 -2.55 1.73
C ALA A 44 -11.58 -1.53 1.72
N ALA A 45 -12.83 -1.99 1.53
CA ALA A 45 -14.00 -1.11 1.57
C ALA A 45 -14.22 -0.47 2.96
N LYS A 46 -13.90 -1.19 4.04
CA LYS A 46 -13.98 -0.67 5.41
C LYS A 46 -12.88 0.35 5.70
N ALA A 47 -11.68 0.14 5.17
CA ALA A 47 -10.57 1.10 5.27
C ALA A 47 -10.92 2.41 4.56
N ALA A 48 -11.45 2.35 3.34
CA ALA A 48 -11.90 3.52 2.59
C ALA A 48 -12.96 4.34 3.34
N LYS A 49 -13.89 3.70 4.05
CA LYS A 49 -14.89 4.41 4.87
C LYS A 49 -14.32 5.07 6.12
N ARG A 50 -13.08 4.77 6.50
CA ARG A 50 -12.41 5.31 7.68
C ARG A 50 -11.33 6.34 7.33
N SER A 51 -11.02 6.57 6.06
CA SER A 51 -9.97 7.51 5.64
C SER A 51 -10.25 8.96 6.06
N GLU A 52 -11.52 9.34 6.19
CA GLU A 52 -11.92 10.68 6.63
C GLU A 52 -11.81 10.89 8.15
N LYS A 53 -11.53 9.83 8.92
CA LYS A 53 -11.39 9.95 10.37
C LYS A 53 -10.04 10.57 10.72
N SER A 54 -10.05 11.50 11.67
CA SER A 54 -8.81 12.04 12.23
C SER A 54 -8.00 10.94 12.93
N ALA A 55 -6.72 10.84 12.59
CA ALA A 55 -5.75 9.97 13.22
C ALA A 55 -4.58 10.84 13.70
N ASN A 56 -4.63 11.25 14.97
CA ASN A 56 -3.65 12.19 15.56
C ASN A 56 -2.68 11.51 16.54
N GLU A 57 -2.92 10.23 16.86
CA GLU A 57 -1.97 9.40 17.60
C GLU A 57 -1.13 8.59 16.61
N GLY A 58 -0.07 7.91 17.06
CA GLY A 58 0.76 7.16 16.13
C GLY A 58 2.09 6.71 16.70
N THR A 59 2.94 6.21 15.81
CA THR A 59 4.32 5.85 16.14
C THR A 59 5.27 6.34 15.07
N ILE A 60 6.52 6.57 15.48
CA ILE A 60 7.61 6.81 14.55
C ILE A 60 8.32 5.49 14.27
N GLY A 61 8.21 5.01 13.04
CA GLY A 61 9.00 3.90 12.52
C GLY A 61 10.38 4.39 12.10
N SER A 62 11.39 3.56 12.30
CA SER A 62 12.74 3.84 11.81
C SER A 62 13.45 2.59 11.34
N TYR A 63 14.25 2.71 10.30
CA TYR A 63 15.08 1.64 9.78
C TYR A 63 16.46 2.18 9.37
N ILE A 64 17.52 1.50 9.80
CA ILE A 64 18.89 1.75 9.36
C ILE A 64 19.33 0.51 8.59
N HIS A 65 19.76 0.71 7.34
CA HIS A 65 20.24 -0.38 6.51
C HIS A 65 21.54 -0.98 7.06
N PHE A 66 21.82 -2.25 6.76
CA PHE A 66 22.91 -3.00 7.40
C PHE A 66 24.31 -2.39 7.18
N ASP A 67 24.48 -1.60 6.12
CA ASP A 67 25.73 -0.92 5.78
C ASP A 67 25.88 0.48 6.40
N ASN A 68 24.88 0.92 7.17
CA ASN A 68 24.78 2.23 7.83
C ASN A 68 24.83 3.44 6.87
N LYS A 69 24.54 3.26 5.58
CA LYS A 69 24.55 4.37 4.60
C LYS A 69 23.17 4.96 4.36
N THR A 70 22.11 4.19 4.59
CA THR A 70 20.73 4.61 4.42
C THR A 70 19.98 4.47 5.73
N ALA A 71 19.28 5.53 6.13
CA ALA A 71 18.38 5.53 7.27
C ALA A 71 17.08 6.19 6.88
N VAL A 72 15.97 5.64 7.37
CA VAL A 72 14.61 6.15 7.14
C VAL A 72 13.91 6.32 8.47
N ILE A 73 13.14 7.40 8.57
CA ILE A 73 12.19 7.67 9.64
C ILE A 73 10.84 7.89 8.96
N VAL A 74 9.77 7.32 9.52
CA VAL A 74 8.40 7.47 9.01
C VAL A 74 7.44 7.67 10.18
N GLU A 75 6.51 8.60 10.04
CA GLU A 75 5.38 8.75 10.96
C GLU A 75 4.20 7.92 10.44
N VAL A 76 3.64 7.07 11.30
CA VAL A 76 2.44 6.31 10.98
C VAL A 76 1.39 6.60 12.04
N ASN A 77 0.32 7.27 11.63
CA ASN A 77 -0.75 7.68 12.54
C ASN A 77 -1.87 6.63 12.66
N CYS A 78 -2.56 6.68 13.79
CA CYS A 78 -3.77 5.92 14.10
C CYS A 78 -4.70 6.74 15.01
N GLU A 79 -5.90 6.20 15.28
CA GLU A 79 -6.90 6.92 16.08
C GLU A 79 -6.56 6.98 17.58
N THR A 80 -5.83 5.99 18.13
CA THR A 80 -5.57 5.90 19.57
C THR A 80 -4.17 5.42 19.92
N ASP A 81 -3.64 5.91 21.02
CA ASP A 81 -2.36 5.50 21.62
C ASP A 81 -2.30 4.01 21.97
N PHE A 82 -3.43 3.41 22.35
CA PHE A 82 -3.54 1.97 22.59
C PHE A 82 -3.13 1.15 21.36
N VAL A 83 -3.56 1.56 20.16
CA VAL A 83 -3.17 0.90 18.90
C VAL A 83 -1.72 1.19 18.58
N ALA A 84 -1.30 2.45 18.71
CA ALA A 84 0.08 2.89 18.47
C ALA A 84 1.12 2.07 19.25
N ASN A 85 0.74 1.62 20.45
CA ASN A 85 1.63 0.87 21.34
C ASN A 85 1.67 -0.64 21.10
N THR A 86 0.83 -1.19 20.21
CA THR A 86 0.86 -2.62 19.88
C THR A 86 2.11 -3.01 19.08
N ASP A 87 2.55 -4.25 19.26
CA ASP A 87 3.72 -4.79 18.53
C ASP A 87 3.47 -4.83 17.02
N ASP A 88 2.25 -5.19 16.60
CA ASP A 88 1.86 -5.23 15.18
C ASP A 88 1.95 -3.85 14.52
N PHE A 89 1.49 -2.79 15.19
CA PHE A 89 1.54 -1.43 14.65
C PHE A 89 2.98 -0.89 14.57
N LYS A 90 3.81 -1.20 15.58
CA LYS A 90 5.24 -0.88 15.56
C LYS A 90 5.99 -1.65 14.47
N ALA A 91 5.65 -2.91 14.26
CA ALA A 91 6.21 -3.73 13.19
C ALA A 91 5.83 -3.17 11.81
N LEU A 92 4.56 -2.78 11.61
CA LEU A 92 4.10 -2.12 10.39
C LEU A 92 4.92 -0.86 10.08
N ALA A 93 5.08 0.04 11.05
CA ALA A 93 5.84 1.28 10.85
C ALA A 93 7.32 1.02 10.49
N LYS A 94 7.94 0.01 11.13
CA LYS A 94 9.30 -0.42 10.78
C LYS A 94 9.39 -1.01 9.37
N ASP A 95 8.39 -1.79 8.97
CA ASP A 95 8.34 -2.41 7.65
C ASP A 95 8.14 -1.39 6.54
N ILE A 96 7.31 -0.36 6.77
CA ILE A 96 7.18 0.81 5.89
C ILE A 96 8.52 1.54 5.79
N ALA A 97 9.21 1.79 6.90
CA ALA A 97 10.52 2.45 6.88
C ALA A 97 11.57 1.64 6.08
N MET A 98 11.56 0.31 6.23
CA MET A 98 12.42 -0.59 5.47
C MET A 98 12.08 -0.59 3.98
N HIS A 99 10.79 -0.56 3.64
CA HIS A 99 10.33 -0.46 2.25
C HIS A 99 10.82 0.83 1.60
N ILE A 100 10.58 1.99 2.23
CA ILE A 100 11.06 3.31 1.77
C ILE A 100 12.58 3.29 1.57
N ALA A 101 13.33 2.65 2.47
CA ALA A 101 14.79 2.55 2.34
C ALA A 101 15.23 1.78 1.07
N SER A 102 14.39 0.89 0.56
CA SER A 102 14.65 0.09 -0.64
C SER A 102 14.10 0.72 -1.91
N THR A 103 12.98 1.45 -1.85
CA THR A 103 12.25 1.93 -3.04
C THR A 103 12.39 3.43 -3.26
N ASN A 104 12.81 4.19 -2.25
CA ASN A 104 13.05 5.63 -2.30
C ASN A 104 11.92 6.41 -3.03
N PRO A 105 10.64 6.29 -2.59
CA PRO A 105 9.56 7.07 -3.14
C PRO A 105 9.81 8.57 -2.96
N ILE A 106 9.38 9.37 -3.92
CA ILE A 106 9.48 10.83 -3.85
C ILE A 106 8.30 11.47 -3.12
N SER A 107 7.20 10.72 -2.97
CA SER A 107 5.96 11.19 -2.36
C SER A 107 5.15 10.02 -1.77
N ILE A 108 4.18 10.30 -0.90
CA ILE A 108 3.30 9.28 -0.32
C ILE A 108 2.30 8.80 -1.38
N SER A 109 1.63 9.74 -2.03
CA SER A 109 0.62 9.49 -3.07
C SER A 109 0.89 10.31 -4.33
N GLN A 110 0.16 10.00 -5.40
CA GLN A 110 0.30 10.67 -6.69
C GLN A 110 -0.11 12.14 -6.65
N ASP A 111 -1.16 12.47 -5.90
CA ASP A 111 -1.69 13.83 -5.76
C ASP A 111 -0.80 14.75 -4.95
N GLU A 112 0.16 14.20 -4.21
CA GLU A 112 1.19 14.96 -3.49
C GLU A 112 2.42 15.29 -4.36
N ILE A 113 2.53 14.75 -5.59
CA ILE A 113 3.62 15.13 -6.49
C ILE A 113 3.32 16.49 -7.11
N SER A 114 4.30 17.39 -7.07
CA SER A 114 4.16 18.73 -7.62
C SER A 114 4.06 18.73 -9.15
N GLU A 115 3.26 19.66 -9.68
CA GLU A 115 2.98 19.74 -11.13
C GLU A 115 4.26 19.97 -11.95
N ASP A 116 5.22 20.74 -11.43
CA ASP A 116 6.51 20.99 -12.08
C ASP A 116 7.36 19.72 -12.27
N VAL A 117 7.30 18.77 -11.32
CA VAL A 117 7.96 17.47 -11.45
C VAL A 117 7.30 16.66 -12.56
N ILE A 118 5.96 16.66 -12.62
CA ILE A 118 5.20 15.93 -13.64
C ILE A 118 5.44 16.51 -15.03
N GLU A 119 5.44 17.83 -15.18
CA GLU A 119 5.73 18.50 -16.44
C GLU A 119 7.14 18.21 -16.93
N ARG A 120 8.12 18.22 -16.01
CA ARG A 120 9.51 17.88 -16.31
C ARG A 120 9.64 16.44 -16.80
N GLU A 121 9.08 15.47 -16.08
CA GLU A 121 9.11 14.05 -16.49
C GLU A 121 8.39 13.84 -17.82
N ARG A 122 7.24 14.48 -18.02
CA ARG A 122 6.50 14.45 -19.29
C ARG A 122 7.37 14.95 -20.44
N ALA A 123 8.06 16.08 -20.28
CA ALA A 123 8.94 16.65 -21.31
C ALA A 123 10.10 15.69 -21.65
N VAL A 124 10.71 15.07 -20.64
CA VAL A 124 11.78 14.07 -20.84
C VAL A 124 11.29 12.89 -21.66
N TYR A 125 10.14 12.29 -21.30
CA TYR A 125 9.59 11.16 -22.04
C TYR A 125 9.17 11.54 -23.46
N MET A 126 8.72 12.77 -23.65
CA MET A 126 8.28 13.26 -24.94
C MET A 126 9.46 13.46 -25.90
N GLU A 127 10.60 13.95 -25.39
CA GLU A 127 11.84 14.03 -26.17
C GLU A 127 12.36 12.65 -26.53
N GLN A 128 12.38 11.71 -25.58
CA GLN A 128 12.77 10.32 -25.84
C GLN A 128 11.92 9.68 -26.94
N ALA A 129 10.60 9.89 -26.93
CA ALA A 129 9.71 9.35 -27.95
C ALA A 129 9.95 9.98 -29.35
N ARG A 130 10.33 11.27 -29.40
CA ARG A 130 10.71 11.96 -30.64
C ARG A 130 12.01 11.43 -31.21
N GLU A 131 13.03 11.22 -30.38
CA GLU A 131 14.31 10.62 -30.78
C GLU A 131 14.13 9.20 -31.31
N GLU A 132 13.18 8.43 -30.76
CA GLU A 132 12.78 7.11 -31.26
C GLU A 132 11.98 7.15 -32.59
N GLY A 133 11.75 8.34 -33.17
CA GLY A 133 11.06 8.54 -34.43
C GLY A 133 9.56 8.20 -34.39
N LYS A 134 8.93 8.26 -33.21
CA LYS A 134 7.51 7.94 -33.07
C LYS A 134 6.63 9.09 -33.58
N PRO A 135 5.55 8.80 -34.33
CA PRO A 135 4.50 9.77 -34.64
C PRO A 135 3.95 10.44 -33.38
N GLU A 136 3.52 11.70 -33.47
CA GLU A 136 3.14 12.52 -32.30
C GLU A 136 1.97 11.93 -31.50
N ASP A 137 0.98 11.35 -32.17
CA ASP A 137 -0.16 10.66 -31.56
C ASP A 137 0.26 9.39 -30.79
N ILE A 138 1.24 8.65 -31.32
CA ILE A 138 1.82 7.47 -30.66
C ILE A 138 2.70 7.90 -29.48
N ALA A 139 3.50 8.94 -29.66
CA ALA A 139 4.40 9.46 -28.64
C ALA A 139 3.63 9.95 -27.41
N VAL A 140 2.52 10.69 -27.59
CA VAL A 140 1.64 11.11 -26.48
C VAL A 140 1.13 9.90 -25.67
N ARG A 141 0.71 8.82 -26.34
CA ARG A 141 0.26 7.60 -25.66
C ARG A 141 1.38 6.88 -24.92
N ILE A 142 2.59 6.86 -25.48
CA ILE A 142 3.78 6.28 -24.82
C ILE A 142 4.12 7.07 -23.56
N VAL A 143 4.13 8.41 -23.65
CA VAL A 143 4.42 9.29 -22.51
C VAL A 143 3.42 9.06 -21.39
N GLU A 144 2.13 8.95 -21.70
CA GLU A 144 1.12 8.65 -20.69
C GLU A 144 1.41 7.31 -19.99
N GLY A 145 1.73 6.26 -20.74
CA GLY A 145 2.13 4.97 -20.16
C GLY A 145 3.39 5.05 -19.28
N ARG A 146 4.39 5.85 -19.69
CA ARG A 146 5.61 6.08 -18.90
C ARG A 146 5.32 6.86 -17.63
N LEU A 147 4.44 7.86 -17.67
CA LEU A 147 3.99 8.59 -16.47
C LEU A 147 3.22 7.68 -15.51
N GLN A 148 2.33 6.83 -16.02
CA GLN A 148 1.65 5.83 -15.18
C GLN A 148 2.62 4.89 -14.48
N LYS A 149 3.69 4.49 -15.16
CA LYS A 149 4.78 3.71 -14.56
C LYS A 149 5.55 4.52 -13.50
N PHE A 150 5.90 5.77 -13.82
CA PHE A 150 6.56 6.68 -12.89
C PHE A 150 5.79 6.83 -11.59
N TYR A 151 4.45 7.01 -11.64
CA TYR A 151 3.63 7.08 -10.44
C TYR A 151 3.72 5.81 -9.58
N LYS A 152 3.64 4.63 -10.21
CA LYS A 152 3.74 3.34 -9.52
C LYS A 152 5.10 3.11 -8.87
N GLU A 153 6.17 3.61 -9.50
CA GLU A 153 7.53 3.42 -9.00
C GLU A 153 7.97 4.53 -8.03
N SER A 154 7.32 5.69 -8.04
CA SER A 154 7.77 6.88 -7.30
C SER A 154 6.87 7.27 -6.13
N THR A 155 5.68 6.66 -5.98
CA THR A 155 4.76 6.96 -4.87
C THR A 155 4.64 5.77 -3.92
N LEU A 156 4.78 6.02 -2.62
CA LEU A 156 4.80 4.98 -1.59
C LEU A 156 3.59 4.05 -1.66
N LEU A 157 2.38 4.61 -1.79
CA LEU A 157 1.14 3.83 -1.76
C LEU A 157 0.86 3.03 -3.04
N ALA A 158 1.58 3.28 -4.13
CA ALA A 158 1.41 2.54 -5.39
C ALA A 158 2.54 1.54 -5.67
N GLN A 159 3.63 1.59 -4.88
CA GLN A 159 4.76 0.69 -4.98
C GLN A 159 4.38 -0.72 -4.52
N GLN A 160 4.96 -1.73 -5.17
CA GLN A 160 4.84 -3.11 -4.70
C GLN A 160 5.62 -3.29 -3.41
N PHE A 161 5.01 -3.92 -2.41
CA PHE A 161 5.63 -4.07 -1.11
C PHE A 161 6.84 -5.01 -1.19
N VAL A 162 7.98 -4.58 -0.63
CA VAL A 162 9.27 -5.28 -0.80
C VAL A 162 9.31 -6.67 -0.17
N LYS A 163 8.45 -6.95 0.80
CA LYS A 163 8.33 -8.27 1.45
C LYS A 163 7.28 -9.16 0.78
N ASP A 164 6.36 -8.58 0.03
CA ASP A 164 5.28 -9.27 -0.68
C ASP A 164 4.91 -8.49 -1.95
N PRO A 165 5.59 -8.76 -3.08
CA PRO A 165 5.40 -8.01 -4.32
C PRO A 165 4.03 -8.16 -4.97
N ASP A 166 3.20 -9.08 -4.49
CA ASP A 166 1.84 -9.29 -4.99
C ASP A 166 0.84 -8.26 -4.42
N VAL A 167 1.27 -7.46 -3.43
CA VAL A 167 0.49 -6.37 -2.84
C VAL A 167 1.20 -5.02 -2.96
N THR A 168 0.41 -3.96 -2.91
CA THR A 168 0.85 -2.57 -2.80
C THR A 168 0.40 -1.99 -1.48
#